data_AF-A0A2W4RSW1-F1
#
_entry.id   AF-A0A2W4RSW1-F1
#
_cell.length_a   1.000
_cell.length_b   1.000
_cell.length_c   1.000
_cell.angle_alpha   90.00
_cell.angle_beta   90.00
_cell.angle_gamma   90.00
#
_symmetry.space_group_name_H-M   'P 1'
#
loop_
_entity.id
_entity.type
_entity.pdbx_description
1 polymer ?
#
loop_
_entity_poly.entity_id
_entity_poly.type
_entity_poly.pdbx_seq_one_letter_code
_entity_poly.pdbx_strand_id
1 'polypeptide(L)'
;MNDQSHAHPAELRMDSVGRVEGRQGRLLLLLVILLVNAVLLAASWAGHDIALSKEHSALEFTQLVALLPAFVLFWLGWRHGHEAEKTASGALAMLTVAMFVRELDVKTLGGPEWFRWLSHHGLQEILLVGMTLPILWYLARRRHHWRGLMRLLFAPAAIPLFISGILLLVAVQFDREIATNAHLRFWEEVIELNGYLFLTLSAWNHWSIVRRRLDGSQMGCP
;
A
#
# COMPACT_ATOMS: atom_id res chain seq x y z
N MET A 1 -33.08 -34.56 10.19
CA MET A 1 -32.63 -34.95 8.84
C MET A 1 -31.44 -34.09 8.51
N ASN A 2 -30.28 -34.73 8.37
CA ASN A 2 -29.02 -34.09 7.95
C ASN A 2 -29.19 -33.57 6.53
N ASP A 3 -29.13 -32.26 6.35
CA ASP A 3 -28.95 -31.66 5.04
C ASP A 3 -27.44 -31.62 4.77
N GLN A 4 -26.92 -32.72 4.21
CA GLN A 4 -25.54 -32.75 3.75
C GLN A 4 -25.43 -31.89 2.50
N SER A 5 -24.89 -30.69 2.71
CA SER A 5 -24.26 -29.81 1.73
C SER A 5 -23.45 -30.63 0.71
N HIS A 6 -24.08 -30.96 -0.42
CA HIS A 6 -23.39 -31.43 -1.62
C HIS A 6 -22.93 -30.20 -2.41
N ALA A 7 -21.82 -29.60 -1.99
CA ALA A 7 -21.12 -28.63 -2.83
C ALA A 7 -20.83 -29.27 -4.18
N HIS A 8 -21.25 -28.63 -5.28
CA HIS A 8 -21.14 -29.21 -6.61
C HIS A 8 -19.64 -29.34 -6.96
N PRO A 9 -19.16 -30.45 -7.56
CA PRO A 9 -17.73 -30.65 -7.86
C PRO A 9 -17.06 -29.52 -8.69
N ALA A 10 -17.85 -28.70 -9.39
CA ALA A 10 -17.37 -27.51 -10.08
C ALA A 10 -16.99 -26.37 -9.11
N GLU A 11 -17.77 -26.17 -8.05
CA GLU A 11 -17.55 -25.15 -7.02
C GLU A 11 -16.27 -25.46 -6.23
N LEU A 12 -16.11 -26.72 -5.80
CA LEU A 12 -14.91 -27.19 -5.11
C LEU A 12 -13.63 -26.99 -5.95
N ARG A 13 -13.73 -27.19 -7.27
CA ARG A 13 -12.62 -27.00 -8.20
C ARG A 13 -12.27 -25.52 -8.36
N MET A 14 -13.24 -24.63 -8.54
CA MET A 14 -13.00 -23.19 -8.70
C MET A 14 -12.48 -22.53 -7.42
N ASP A 15 -13.00 -22.91 -6.26
CA ASP A 15 -12.49 -22.45 -4.96
C ASP A 15 -11.02 -22.85 -4.74
N SER A 16 -10.65 -24.05 -5.20
CA SER A 16 -9.26 -24.52 -5.14
C SER A 16 -8.35 -23.69 -6.05
N VAL A 17 -8.80 -23.36 -7.28
CA VAL A 17 -8.05 -22.54 -8.24
C VAL A 17 -7.85 -21.12 -7.73
N GLY A 18 -8.91 -20.44 -7.26
CA GLY A 18 -8.81 -19.08 -6.72
C GLY A 18 -7.92 -19.00 -5.47
N ARG A 19 -7.89 -20.05 -4.65
CA ARG A 19 -6.98 -20.15 -3.49
C ARG A 19 -5.52 -20.34 -3.91
N VAL A 20 -5.28 -21.11 -4.98
CA VAL A 20 -3.93 -21.31 -5.55
C VAL A 20 -3.42 -20.01 -6.19
N GLU A 21 -4.21 -19.35 -7.03
CA GLU A 21 -3.82 -18.09 -7.67
C GLU A 21 -3.53 -16.98 -6.64
N GLY A 22 -4.39 -16.83 -5.62
CA GLY A 22 -4.16 -15.86 -4.55
C GLY A 22 -2.86 -16.13 -3.78
N ARG A 23 -2.53 -17.41 -3.54
CA ARG A 23 -1.28 -17.83 -2.91
C ARG A 23 -0.07 -17.56 -3.80
N GLN A 24 -0.16 -17.86 -5.10
CA GLN A 24 0.91 -17.63 -6.07
C GLN A 24 1.23 -16.14 -6.21
N GLY A 25 0.22 -15.28 -6.35
CA GLY A 25 0.44 -13.83 -6.43
C GLY A 25 1.09 -13.26 -5.16
N ARG A 26 0.68 -13.75 -3.98
CA ARG A 26 1.31 -13.38 -2.70
C ARG A 26 2.78 -13.81 -2.64
N LEU A 27 3.09 -15.03 -3.08
CA LEU A 27 4.47 -15.54 -3.12
C LEU A 27 5.31 -14.74 -4.11
N LEU A 28 4.77 -14.42 -5.28
CA LEU A 28 5.44 -13.57 -6.27
C LEU A 28 5.81 -12.20 -5.68
N LEU A 29 4.87 -11.54 -4.99
CA LEU A 29 5.15 -10.25 -4.35
C LEU A 29 6.22 -10.36 -3.26
N LEU A 30 6.22 -11.42 -2.46
CA LEU A 30 7.27 -11.67 -1.47
C LEU A 30 8.64 -11.90 -2.14
N LEU A 31 8.68 -12.60 -3.27
CA LEU A 31 9.90 -12.78 -4.05
C LEU A 31 10.39 -11.46 -4.64
N VAL A 32 9.48 -10.60 -5.11
CA VAL A 32 9.83 -9.25 -5.58
C VAL A 32 10.43 -8.43 -4.45
N ILE A 33 9.81 -8.42 -3.25
CA ILE A 33 10.35 -7.75 -2.07
C ILE A 33 11.76 -8.26 -1.76
N LEU A 34 11.94 -9.58 -1.72
CA LEU A 34 13.24 -10.18 -1.44
C LEU A 34 14.29 -9.78 -2.48
N LEU A 35 13.94 -9.85 -3.77
CA LEU A 35 14.84 -9.51 -4.87
C LEU A 35 15.24 -8.03 -4.83
N VAL A 36 14.28 -7.13 -4.65
CA VAL A 36 14.55 -5.68 -4.54
C VAL A 36 15.51 -5.40 -3.39
N ASN A 37 15.25 -5.97 -2.21
CA ASN A 37 16.15 -5.80 -1.06
C ASN A 37 17.54 -6.42 -1.31
N ALA A 38 17.63 -7.58 -1.96
CA ALA A 38 18.90 -8.20 -2.30
C ALA A 38 19.73 -7.33 -3.26
N VAL A 39 19.09 -6.74 -4.28
CA VAL A 39 19.74 -5.81 -5.22
C VAL A 39 20.21 -4.56 -4.51
N LEU A 40 19.39 -3.95 -3.64
CA LEU A 40 19.75 -2.74 -2.90
C LEU A 40 20.88 -2.98 -1.90
N LEU A 41 20.87 -4.12 -1.21
CA LEU A 41 21.94 -4.52 -0.30
C LEU A 41 23.25 -4.76 -1.07
N ALA A 42 23.20 -5.45 -2.20
CA ALA A 42 24.36 -5.67 -3.05
C ALA A 42 24.92 -4.35 -3.59
N ALA A 43 24.06 -3.41 -4.00
CA ALA A 43 24.45 -2.08 -4.45
C ALA A 43 25.11 -1.27 -3.31
N SER A 44 24.56 -1.34 -2.09
CA SER A 44 25.16 -0.72 -0.91
C SER A 44 26.56 -1.30 -0.60
N TRP A 45 26.72 -2.62 -0.63
CA TRP A 45 28.03 -3.27 -0.45
C TRP A 45 29.05 -2.93 -1.55
N ALA A 46 28.57 -2.64 -2.77
CA ALA A 46 29.42 -2.16 -3.86
C ALA A 46 29.75 -0.65 -3.76
N GLY A 47 29.23 0.07 -2.76
CA GLY A 47 29.46 1.51 -2.55
C GLY A 47 28.63 2.41 -3.45
N HIS A 48 27.48 1.93 -3.95
CA HIS A 48 26.54 2.72 -4.77
C HIS A 48 25.41 3.38 -3.96
N ASP A 49 25.46 3.31 -2.63
CA ASP A 49 24.48 3.89 -1.71
C ASP A 49 24.28 5.40 -1.93
N ILE A 50 25.38 6.16 -2.01
CA ILE A 50 25.33 7.63 -2.21
C ILE A 50 24.83 7.99 -3.62
N ALA A 51 25.15 7.18 -4.63
CA ALA A 51 24.72 7.41 -6.00
C ALA A 51 23.23 7.12 -6.20
N LEU A 52 22.69 6.15 -5.46
CA LEU A 52 21.26 5.83 -5.46
C LEU A 52 20.44 6.85 -4.64
N SER A 53 21.06 7.54 -3.67
CA SER A 53 20.39 8.55 -2.83
C SER A 53 20.62 10.01 -3.23
N LYS A 54 21.50 10.31 -4.20
CA LYS A 54 21.73 11.68 -4.71
C LYS A 54 20.90 11.98 -5.96
N GLU A 55 20.23 13.16 -5.93
CA GLU A 55 19.51 13.87 -7.00
C GLU A 55 18.42 13.07 -7.75
N HIS A 56 17.14 13.46 -7.55
CA HIS A 56 15.95 12.94 -8.27
C HIS A 56 15.95 11.41 -8.39
N SER A 57 15.82 10.77 -7.24
CA SER A 57 16.40 9.46 -6.98
C SER A 57 15.66 8.34 -7.72
N ALA A 58 16.43 7.39 -8.25
CA ALA A 58 15.87 6.16 -8.83
C ALA A 58 15.03 5.40 -7.79
N LEU A 59 15.31 5.57 -6.48
CA LEU A 59 14.50 5.01 -5.40
C LEU A 59 13.17 5.74 -5.27
N GLU A 60 13.13 7.08 -5.25
CA GLU A 60 11.89 7.88 -5.23
C GLU A 60 10.95 7.47 -6.40
N PHE A 61 11.52 7.32 -7.61
CA PHE A 61 10.76 6.81 -8.76
C PHE A 61 10.26 5.37 -8.54
N THR A 62 11.10 4.50 -7.99
CA THR A 62 10.72 3.10 -7.69
C THR A 62 9.60 3.05 -6.65
N GLN A 63 9.60 3.96 -5.68
CA GLN A 63 8.55 4.12 -4.68
C GLN A 63 7.22 4.52 -5.33
N LEU A 64 7.21 5.49 -6.25
CA LEU A 64 6.03 5.86 -7.04
C LEU A 64 5.49 4.66 -7.84
N VAL A 65 6.37 3.91 -8.50
CA VAL A 65 6.00 2.70 -9.25
C VAL A 65 5.41 1.63 -8.33
N ALA A 66 5.92 1.48 -7.10
CA ALA A 66 5.37 0.56 -6.11
C ALA A 66 3.98 1.00 -5.59
N LEU A 67 3.71 2.30 -5.50
CA LEU A 67 2.42 2.82 -5.03
C LEU A 67 1.27 2.64 -6.03
N LEU A 68 1.55 2.66 -7.34
CA LEU A 68 0.54 2.49 -8.39
C LEU A 68 -0.27 1.19 -8.27
N PRO A 69 0.32 -0.02 -8.17
CA PRO A 69 -0.44 -1.26 -8.02
C PRO A 69 -1.22 -1.29 -6.70
N ALA A 70 -0.69 -0.75 -5.60
CA ALA A 70 -1.43 -0.64 -4.34
C ALA A 70 -2.70 0.21 -4.52
N PHE A 71 -2.58 1.36 -5.17
CA PHE A 71 -3.73 2.23 -5.48
C PHE A 71 -4.76 1.51 -6.33
N VAL A 72 -4.34 0.86 -7.42
CA VAL A 72 -5.25 0.14 -8.33
C VAL A 72 -6.00 -0.96 -7.58
N LEU A 73 -5.31 -1.75 -6.77
CA LEU A 73 -5.91 -2.87 -6.03
C LEU A 73 -6.90 -2.38 -4.96
N PHE A 74 -6.57 -1.32 -4.22
CA PHE A 74 -7.52 -0.72 -3.28
C PHE A 74 -8.69 -0.04 -4.00
N TRP A 75 -8.47 0.60 -5.14
CA TRP A 75 -9.55 1.17 -5.95
C TRP A 75 -10.49 0.07 -6.46
N LEU A 76 -9.95 -1.06 -6.92
CA LEU A 76 -10.75 -2.22 -7.31
C LEU A 76 -11.56 -2.78 -6.12
N GLY A 77 -10.94 -2.86 -4.93
CA GLY A 77 -11.62 -3.22 -3.69
C GLY A 77 -12.71 -2.22 -3.28
N TRP A 78 -12.54 -0.93 -3.57
CA TRP A 78 -13.57 0.09 -3.32
C TRP A 78 -14.72 -0.03 -4.31
N ARG A 79 -14.42 -0.33 -5.57
CA ARG A 79 -15.42 -0.47 -6.63
C ARG A 79 -16.30 -1.71 -6.45
N HIS A 80 -15.71 -2.83 -6.03
CA HIS A 80 -16.39 -4.13 -5.99
C HIS A 80 -16.58 -4.72 -4.58
N GLY A 81 -15.94 -4.17 -3.55
CA GLY A 81 -16.12 -4.61 -2.17
C GLY A 81 -17.50 -4.25 -1.64
N HIS A 82 -17.87 -4.89 -0.53
CA HIS A 82 -19.14 -4.67 0.16
C HIS A 82 -18.91 -4.06 1.55
N GLU A 83 -19.83 -3.19 1.98
CA GLU A 83 -19.89 -2.64 3.35
C GLU A 83 -18.53 -2.11 3.88
N ALA A 84 -17.97 -2.80 4.87
CA ALA A 84 -16.71 -2.45 5.52
C ALA A 84 -15.49 -2.62 4.61
N GLU A 85 -15.49 -3.57 3.68
CA GLU A 85 -14.37 -3.76 2.73
C GLU A 85 -14.29 -2.60 1.76
N LYS A 86 -15.44 -2.20 1.22
CA LYS A 86 -15.55 -1.01 0.37
C LYS A 86 -15.04 0.22 1.10
N THR A 87 -15.39 0.36 2.37
CA THR A 87 -14.97 1.49 3.20
C THR A 87 -13.47 1.47 3.48
N ALA A 88 -12.91 0.32 3.87
CA ALA A 88 -11.47 0.16 4.09
C ALA A 88 -10.68 0.44 2.81
N SER A 89 -11.10 -0.16 1.69
CA SER A 89 -10.51 0.05 0.38
C SER A 89 -10.55 1.52 -0.07
N GLY A 90 -11.67 2.21 0.13
CA GLY A 90 -11.78 3.62 -0.21
C GLY A 90 -10.81 4.49 0.59
N ALA A 91 -10.74 4.28 1.90
CA ALA A 91 -9.80 5.00 2.77
C ALA A 91 -8.34 4.71 2.42
N LEU A 92 -7.99 3.44 2.16
CA LEU A 92 -6.64 3.03 1.80
C LEU A 92 -6.24 3.51 0.40
N ALA A 93 -7.17 3.54 -0.57
CA ALA A 93 -6.91 4.14 -1.88
C ALA A 93 -6.58 5.64 -1.75
N MET A 94 -7.39 6.39 -0.98
CA MET A 94 -7.12 7.81 -0.71
C MET A 94 -5.78 8.02 0.01
N LEU A 95 -5.44 7.16 0.99
CA LEU A 95 -4.15 7.18 1.67
C LEU A 95 -2.99 6.94 0.69
N THR A 96 -3.17 6.00 -0.25
CA THR A 96 -2.15 5.70 -1.27
C THR A 96 -1.94 6.89 -2.21
N VAL A 97 -3.00 7.61 -2.57
CA VAL A 97 -2.89 8.87 -3.32
C VAL A 97 -2.14 9.93 -2.52
N ALA A 98 -2.41 10.05 -1.23
CA ALA A 98 -1.70 10.99 -0.37
C ALA A 98 -0.20 10.68 -0.28
N MET A 99 0.16 9.41 -0.16
CA MET A 99 1.56 8.96 -0.18
C MET A 99 2.22 9.18 -1.55
N PHE A 100 1.50 8.94 -2.65
CA PHE A 100 2.00 9.21 -4.00
C PHE A 100 2.32 10.69 -4.19
N VAL A 101 1.45 11.58 -3.72
CA VAL A 101 1.69 13.03 -3.80
C VAL A 101 2.82 13.48 -2.87
N ARG A 102 2.98 12.82 -1.71
CA ARG A 102 4.13 13.05 -0.83
C ARG A 102 5.44 12.74 -1.55
N GLU A 103 5.46 11.65 -2.32
CA GLU A 103 6.66 11.15 -3.03
C GLU A 103 6.95 11.88 -4.34
N LEU A 104 5.95 12.56 -4.93
CA LEU A 104 6.20 13.42 -6.08
C LEU A 104 7.15 14.56 -5.66
N ASP A 105 8.27 14.69 -6.37
CA ASP A 105 9.17 15.82 -6.19
C ASP A 105 8.54 17.09 -6.75
N VAL A 106 7.77 17.75 -5.89
CA VAL A 106 7.01 18.95 -6.23
C VAL A 106 7.92 20.14 -6.57
N LYS A 107 9.22 20.07 -6.23
CA LYS A 107 10.20 21.12 -6.54
C LYS A 107 10.56 21.13 -8.02
N THR A 108 10.48 19.97 -8.69
CA THR A 108 10.74 19.84 -10.14
C THR A 108 9.59 20.28 -11.02
N LEU A 109 8.36 20.31 -10.48
CA LEU A 109 7.15 20.56 -11.26
C LEU A 109 7.00 22.01 -11.74
N GLY A 110 7.92 22.92 -11.37
CA GLY A 110 7.97 24.28 -11.89
C GLY A 110 6.70 25.08 -11.55
N GLY A 111 6.61 25.59 -10.33
CA GLY A 111 5.44 26.34 -9.85
C GLY A 111 5.63 27.86 -9.72
N PRO A 112 4.53 28.61 -9.49
CA PRO A 112 4.58 30.01 -9.06
C PRO A 112 5.42 30.21 -7.79
N GLU A 113 5.89 31.43 -7.52
CA GLU A 113 6.80 31.70 -6.38
C GLU A 113 6.23 31.31 -5.02
N TRP A 114 4.92 31.53 -4.78
CA TRP A 114 4.25 31.09 -3.54
C TRP A 114 4.30 29.56 -3.35
N PHE A 115 4.26 28.81 -4.45
CA PHE A 115 4.32 27.35 -4.44
C PHE A 115 5.74 26.85 -4.18
N ARG A 116 6.75 27.49 -4.78
CA ARG A 116 8.17 27.22 -4.47
C ARG A 116 8.51 27.56 -3.03
N TRP A 117 8.02 28.69 -2.54
CA TRP A 117 8.17 29.08 -1.13
C TRP A 117 7.55 28.03 -0.20
N LEU A 118 6.31 27.60 -0.48
CA LEU A 118 5.64 26.57 0.32
C LEU A 118 6.35 25.21 0.22
N SER A 119 6.86 24.84 -0.96
CA SER A 119 7.65 23.63 -1.20
C SER A 119 8.94 23.59 -0.38
N HIS A 120 9.56 24.74 -0.12
CA HIS A 120 10.70 24.86 0.80
C HIS A 120 10.32 24.78 2.29
N HIS A 121 9.06 24.98 2.65
CA HIS A 121 8.58 25.07 4.04
C HIS A 121 7.64 23.92 4.45
N GLY A 122 7.79 22.73 3.85
CA GLY A 122 7.01 21.54 4.26
C GLY A 122 5.68 21.35 3.52
N LEU A 123 5.58 21.78 2.26
CA LEU A 123 4.41 21.54 1.40
C LEU A 123 3.94 20.07 1.43
N GLN A 124 4.86 19.10 1.39
CA GLN A 124 4.51 17.67 1.42
C GLN A 124 3.79 17.28 2.72
N GLU A 125 4.21 17.81 3.87
CA GLU A 125 3.53 17.60 5.16
C GLU A 125 2.15 18.25 5.17
N ILE A 126 2.04 19.48 4.66
CA ILE A 126 0.75 20.20 4.54
C ILE A 126 -0.21 19.45 3.61
N LEU A 127 0.28 18.95 2.47
CA LEU A 127 -0.50 18.14 1.54
C LEU A 127 -0.94 16.82 2.18
N LEU A 128 -0.05 16.14 2.90
CA LEU A 128 -0.38 14.90 3.60
C LEU A 128 -1.47 15.14 4.66
N VAL A 129 -1.33 16.17 5.49
CA VAL A 129 -2.35 16.55 6.49
C VAL A 129 -3.66 16.93 5.80
N GLY A 130 -3.59 17.77 4.77
CA GLY A 130 -4.73 18.21 3.99
C GLY A 130 -5.49 17.07 3.32
N MET A 131 -4.79 16.05 2.84
CA MET A 131 -5.38 14.84 2.24
C MET A 131 -5.88 13.84 3.29
N THR A 132 -5.32 13.87 4.51
CA THR A 132 -5.77 13.03 5.63
C THR A 132 -7.14 13.45 6.17
N LEU A 133 -7.44 14.75 6.18
CA LEU A 133 -8.74 15.25 6.67
C LEU A 133 -9.95 14.67 5.91
N PRO A 134 -10.00 14.65 4.56
CA PRO A 134 -11.02 13.95 3.80
C PRO A 134 -11.15 12.46 4.12
N ILE A 135 -10.03 11.77 4.39
CA ILE A 135 -10.03 10.35 4.74
C ILE A 135 -10.72 10.15 6.09
N LEU A 136 -10.36 10.95 7.10
CA LEU A 136 -10.98 10.91 8.42
C LEU A 136 -12.47 11.24 8.34
N TRP A 137 -12.84 12.26 7.57
CA TRP A 137 -14.24 12.60 7.34
C TRP A 137 -15.02 11.47 6.66
N TYR A 138 -14.44 10.85 5.62
CA TYR A 138 -15.01 9.70 4.93
C TYR A 138 -15.26 8.51 5.89
N LEU A 139 -14.28 8.19 6.74
CA LEU A 139 -14.40 7.14 7.75
C LEU A 139 -15.45 7.50 8.82
N ALA A 140 -15.45 8.74 9.32
CA ALA A 140 -16.40 9.21 10.31
C ALA A 140 -17.85 9.13 9.81
N ARG A 141 -18.08 9.47 8.53
CA ARG A 141 -19.41 9.36 7.90
C ARG A 141 -19.89 7.91 7.78
N ARG A 142 -18.96 6.94 7.76
CA ARG A 142 -19.23 5.50 7.64
C ARG A 142 -19.04 4.74 8.96
N ARG A 143 -19.30 5.40 10.10
CA ARG A 143 -19.23 4.81 11.45
C ARG A 143 -20.03 3.51 11.64
N HIS A 144 -21.07 3.25 10.83
CA HIS A 144 -21.83 2.00 10.90
C HIS A 144 -20.98 0.78 10.51
N HIS A 145 -19.94 0.96 9.69
CA HIS A 145 -19.03 -0.12 9.30
C HIS A 145 -17.92 -0.40 10.31
N TRP A 146 -17.82 0.34 11.42
CA TRP A 146 -16.62 0.35 12.25
C TRP A 146 -16.29 -1.01 12.88
N ARG A 147 -17.31 -1.79 13.27
CA ARG A 147 -17.12 -3.18 13.73
C ARG A 147 -16.53 -4.07 12.64
N GLY A 148 -17.00 -3.91 11.40
CA GLY A 148 -16.46 -4.63 10.25
C GLY A 148 -15.03 -4.19 9.91
N LEU A 149 -14.75 -2.90 9.99
CA LEU A 149 -13.40 -2.35 9.81
C LEU A 149 -12.43 -2.93 10.85
N MET A 150 -12.82 -2.98 12.12
CA MET A 150 -11.98 -3.59 13.17
C MET A 150 -11.74 -5.08 12.90
N ARG A 151 -12.76 -5.81 12.45
CA ARG A 151 -12.58 -7.22 12.07
C ARG A 151 -11.58 -7.39 10.92
N LEU A 152 -11.61 -6.53 9.92
CA LEU A 152 -10.65 -6.53 8.82
C LEU A 152 -9.25 -6.16 9.31
N LEU A 153 -9.16 -5.18 10.21
CA LEU A 153 -7.90 -4.68 10.76
C LEU A 153 -7.19 -5.74 11.62
N PHE A 154 -7.93 -6.55 12.39
CA PHE A 154 -7.36 -7.64 13.17
C PHE A 154 -7.23 -8.96 12.41
N ALA A 155 -7.63 -9.01 11.13
CA ALA A 155 -7.45 -10.22 10.33
C ALA A 155 -5.96 -10.43 10.02
N PRO A 156 -5.47 -11.69 9.95
CA PRO A 156 -4.09 -11.97 9.55
C PRO A 156 -3.69 -11.38 8.19
N ALA A 157 -4.67 -11.18 7.30
CA ALA A 157 -4.47 -10.54 6.00
C ALA A 157 -4.02 -9.07 6.09
N ALA A 158 -4.27 -8.40 7.22
CA ALA A 158 -3.88 -7.01 7.48
C ALA A 158 -2.48 -6.88 8.10
N ILE A 159 -1.79 -7.97 8.47
CA ILE A 159 -0.43 -7.91 9.03
C ILE A 159 0.54 -7.08 8.14
N PRO A 160 0.57 -7.25 6.80
CA PRO A 160 1.41 -6.43 5.93
C PRO A 160 1.09 -4.92 6.00
N LEU A 161 -0.16 -4.54 6.29
CA LEU A 161 -0.55 -3.14 6.45
C LEU A 161 0.13 -2.52 7.68
N PHE A 162 0.19 -3.25 8.79
CA PHE A 162 0.86 -2.78 9.99
C PHE A 162 2.37 -2.72 9.82
N ILE A 163 2.97 -3.72 9.16
CA ILE A 163 4.40 -3.68 8.82
C ILE A 163 4.70 -2.45 7.97
N SER A 164 3.89 -2.20 6.94
CA SER A 164 3.98 -0.99 6.11
C SER A 164 3.92 0.29 6.96
N GLY A 165 2.91 0.43 7.82
CA GLY A 165 2.76 1.59 8.69
C GLY A 165 3.94 1.81 9.65
N ILE A 166 4.45 0.73 10.26
CA ILE A 166 5.62 0.80 11.15
C ILE A 166 6.86 1.27 10.39
N LEU A 167 7.13 0.70 9.22
CA LEU A 167 8.29 1.09 8.40
C LEU A 167 8.21 2.57 8.00
N LEU A 168 7.05 3.05 7.55
CA LEU A 168 6.86 4.46 7.18
C LEU A 168 7.02 5.40 8.39
N LEU A 169 6.56 5.01 9.57
CA LEU A 169 6.78 5.80 10.79
C LEU A 169 8.27 5.85 11.19
N VAL A 170 8.98 4.73 11.01
CA VAL A 170 10.43 4.68 11.25
C VAL A 170 11.16 5.58 10.26
N ALA A 171 10.83 5.54 8.97
CA ALA A 171 11.45 6.40 7.96
C ALA A 171 11.31 7.89 8.30
N VAL A 172 10.11 8.35 8.70
CA VAL A 172 9.88 9.74 9.13
C VAL A 172 10.78 10.16 10.31
N GLN A 173 11.14 9.22 11.19
CA GLN A 173 12.06 9.50 12.29
C GLN A 173 13.51 9.69 11.80
N PHE A 174 13.92 8.95 10.77
CA PHE A 174 15.23 9.11 10.13
C PHE A 174 15.37 10.48 9.44
N ASP A 175 14.30 10.93 8.75
CA ASP A 175 14.22 12.24 8.09
C ASP A 175 14.50 13.40 9.08
N ARG A 176 13.85 13.34 10.25
CA ARG A 176 13.86 14.44 11.24
C ARG A 176 15.16 14.60 12.02
N GLU A 177 15.96 13.55 12.15
CA GLU A 177 17.13 13.56 13.05
C GLU A 177 18.47 13.54 12.32
N ILE A 178 18.52 13.21 11.02
CA ILE A 178 19.80 12.79 10.39
C ILE A 178 20.03 13.32 8.97
N ALA A 179 19.36 14.41 8.60
CA ALA A 179 19.30 15.00 7.25
C ALA A 179 20.63 15.49 6.61
N THR A 180 21.80 15.10 7.11
CA THR A 180 23.11 15.49 6.53
C THR A 180 23.98 14.32 6.06
N ASN A 181 23.62 13.06 6.35
CA ASN A 181 24.42 11.90 5.94
C ASN A 181 23.77 11.12 4.77
N ALA A 182 24.41 11.13 3.60
CA ALA A 182 23.92 10.49 2.38
C ALA A 182 23.71 8.96 2.51
N HIS A 183 24.49 8.29 3.36
CA HIS A 183 24.30 6.87 3.65
C HIS A 183 23.04 6.62 4.47
N LEU A 184 22.71 7.49 5.42
CA LEU A 184 21.50 7.35 6.25
C LEU A 184 20.24 7.68 5.46
N ARG A 185 20.31 8.65 4.54
CA ARG A 185 19.26 8.91 3.54
C ARG A 185 18.99 7.70 2.64
N PHE A 186 20.02 6.98 2.19
CA PHE A 186 19.82 5.75 1.42
C PHE A 186 18.99 4.72 2.21
N TRP A 187 19.33 4.47 3.47
CA TRP A 187 18.58 3.52 4.31
C TRP A 187 17.16 3.98 4.60
N GLU A 188 16.94 5.28 4.77
CA GLU A 188 15.60 5.86 4.86
C GLU A 188 14.77 5.55 3.60
N GLU A 189 15.29 5.86 2.41
CA GLU A 189 14.63 5.57 1.12
C GLU A 189 14.35 4.06 0.93
N VAL A 190 15.24 3.18 1.41
CA VAL A 190 15.04 1.73 1.41
C VAL A 190 13.92 1.30 2.38
N ILE A 191 13.85 1.90 3.57
CA ILE A 191 12.80 1.63 4.56
C ILE A 191 11.44 2.08 4.02
N GLU A 192 11.36 3.26 3.42
CA GLU A 192 10.14 3.77 2.78
C GLU A 192 9.66 2.88 1.65
N LEU A 193 10.57 2.49 0.74
CA LEU A 193 10.27 1.57 -0.35
C LEU A 193 9.70 0.24 0.17
N ASN A 194 10.30 -0.33 1.22
CA ASN A 194 9.76 -1.53 1.85
C ASN A 194 8.36 -1.27 2.44
N GLY A 195 8.15 -0.12 3.07
CA GLY A 195 6.83 0.34 3.52
C GLY A 195 5.78 0.24 2.41
N TYR A 196 6.09 0.75 1.21
CA TYR A 196 5.19 0.72 0.06
C TYR A 196 5.03 -0.65 -0.59
N LEU A 197 6.07 -1.49 -0.61
CA LEU A 197 5.95 -2.86 -1.08
C LEU A 197 5.06 -3.71 -0.16
N PHE A 198 5.17 -3.54 1.16
CA PHE A 198 4.26 -4.18 2.12
C PHE A 198 2.83 -3.63 2.05
N LEU A 199 2.67 -2.34 1.71
CA LEU A 199 1.34 -1.77 1.41
C LEU A 199 0.72 -2.45 0.17
N THR A 200 1.52 -2.68 -0.86
CA THR A 200 1.10 -3.41 -2.08
C THR A 200 0.72 -4.86 -1.76
N LEU A 201 1.51 -5.53 -0.92
CA LEU A 201 1.19 -6.88 -0.44
C LEU A 201 -0.13 -6.91 0.36
N SER A 202 -0.39 -5.89 1.18
CA SER A 202 -1.67 -5.72 1.87
C SER A 202 -2.82 -5.52 0.89
N ALA A 203 -2.65 -4.66 -0.11
CA ALA A 203 -3.63 -4.40 -1.15
C ALA A 203 -3.98 -5.66 -1.93
N TRP A 204 -2.98 -6.47 -2.28
CA TRP A 204 -3.18 -7.76 -2.93
C TRP A 204 -3.94 -8.75 -2.04
N ASN A 205 -3.55 -8.88 -0.76
CA ASN A 205 -4.25 -9.74 0.17
C ASN A 205 -5.72 -9.33 0.31
N HIS A 206 -6.00 -8.03 0.44
CA HIS A 206 -7.36 -7.51 0.53
C HIS A 206 -8.15 -7.78 -0.76
N TRP A 207 -7.58 -7.44 -1.92
CA TRP A 207 -8.22 -7.68 -3.21
C TRP A 207 -8.52 -9.17 -3.46
N SER A 208 -7.60 -10.07 -3.10
CA SER A 208 -7.82 -11.52 -3.24
C SER A 208 -9.01 -12.03 -2.44
N ILE A 209 -9.34 -11.37 -1.32
CA ILE A 209 -10.49 -11.69 -0.49
C ILE A 209 -11.77 -11.14 -1.14
N VAL A 210 -11.73 -9.91 -1.67
CA VAL A 210 -12.86 -9.28 -2.37
C VAL A 210 -13.19 -10.06 -3.64
N ARG A 211 -12.19 -10.36 -4.47
CA ARG A 211 -12.33 -11.11 -5.73
C ARG A 211 -12.96 -12.48 -5.52
N ARG A 212 -12.49 -13.26 -4.53
CA ARG A 212 -13.07 -14.59 -4.24
C ARG A 212 -14.56 -14.52 -3.89
N ARG A 213 -15.00 -13.45 -3.24
CA ARG A 213 -16.43 -13.24 -2.96
C ARG A 213 -17.22 -12.82 -4.20
N LEU A 214 -16.64 -12.02 -5.08
CA LEU A 214 -17.27 -11.68 -6.36
C LEU A 214 -17.48 -12.94 -7.20
N ASP A 215 -16.45 -13.76 -7.33
CA ASP A 215 -16.48 -15.02 -8.06
C ASP A 215 -17.57 -15.95 -7.47
N GLY A 216 -17.68 -16.02 -6.13
CA GLY A 216 -18.76 -16.76 -5.44
C GLY A 216 -20.16 -16.18 -5.65
N SER A 217 -20.31 -14.85 -5.68
CA SER A 217 -21.63 -14.18 -5.82
C SER A 217 -22.22 -14.26 -7.23
N GLN A 218 -21.39 -14.32 -8.27
CA GLN A 218 -21.86 -14.47 -9.65
C GLN A 218 -22.43 -15.86 -9.96
N MET A 219 -22.23 -16.84 -9.06
CA MET A 219 -22.74 -18.20 -9.21
C MET A 219 -24.14 -18.41 -8.62
N GLY A 220 -24.81 -17.36 -8.12
CA GLY A 220 -26.23 -17.43 -7.77
C GLY A 220 -26.55 -18.29 -6.53
N CYS A 221 -25.70 -18.28 -5.51
CA CYS A 221 -26.07 -18.81 -4.20
C CYS A 221 -26.90 -17.76 -3.43
N PRO A 222 -28.14 -18.08 -3.00
CA PRO A 222 -28.87 -17.27 -2.02
C PRO A 222 -28.15 -17.19 -0.67
#